data_AF-G9X2P2-F1
#
_entry.id   AF-G9X2P2-F1
#
_cell.length_a   1.000
_cell.length_b   1.000
_cell.length_c   1.000
_cell.angle_alpha   90.00
_cell.angle_beta   90.00
_cell.angle_gamma   90.00
#
_symmetry.space_group_name_H-M   'P 1'
#
loop_
_entity.id
_entity.type
_entity.pdbx_description
1 polymer ?
#
loop_
_entity_poly.entity_id
_entity_poly.type
_entity_poly.pdbx_seq_one_letter_code
_entity_poly.pdbx_strand_id
1 'polypeptide(L)' 'MNDLVVKAIEDEISKLRDDIDNNKYLAWRSPNLKEKLKNQNEKIKKLIKQYEEELDKIEEIEYEETSLS' A
#
# COMPACT_ATOMS: atom_id res chain seq x y z
N MET A 1 -10.33 6.21 -18.12
CA MET A 1 -9.50 5.02 -18.49
C MET A 1 -8.58 4.58 -17.34
N ASN A 2 -8.45 5.38 -16.28
CA ASN A 2 -7.62 5.12 -15.11
C ASN A 2 -8.35 4.52 -13.89
N ASP A 3 -9.68 4.55 -13.82
CA ASP A 3 -10.44 3.95 -12.69
C ASP A 3 -10.04 2.50 -12.37
N LEU A 4 -9.76 1.70 -13.40
CA LEU A 4 -9.33 0.31 -13.20
C LEU A 4 -7.90 0.20 -12.66
N VAL A 5 -7.03 1.16 -13.00
CA VAL A 5 -5.64 1.21 -12.54
C VAL A 5 -5.60 1.71 -11.10
N VAL A 6 -6.30 2.81 -10.80
CA VAL A 6 -6.46 3.36 -9.44
C VAL A 6 -6.99 2.26 -8.51
N LYS A 7 -8.09 1.62 -8.89
CA LYS A 7 -8.68 0.53 -8.11
C LYS A 7 -7.73 -0.65 -7.90
N ALA A 8 -6.95 -1.03 -8.92
CA ALA A 8 -5.98 -2.11 -8.78
C ALA A 8 -4.85 -1.76 -7.80
N ILE A 9 -4.41 -0.50 -7.77
CA ILE A 9 -3.40 -0.02 -6.81
C ILE A 9 -4.00 0.02 -5.39
N GLU A 10 -5.21 0.52 -5.23
CA GLU A 10 -5.93 0.54 -3.95
C GLU A 10 -6.15 -0.88 -3.39
N ASP A 11 -6.56 -1.83 -4.24
CA ASP A 11 -6.73 -3.24 -3.88
C ASP A 11 -5.40 -3.85 -3.40
N GLU A 12 -4.28 -3.49 -4.03
CA GLU A 12 -2.95 -3.98 -3.64
C GLU A 12 -2.50 -3.36 -2.31
N ILE A 13 -2.71 -2.06 -2.11
CA ILE A 13 -2.48 -1.39 -0.81
C ILE A 13 -3.29 -2.09 0.29
N SER A 14 -4.55 -2.43 0.03
CA SER A 14 -5.40 -3.12 1.00
C SER A 14 -4.82 -4.48 1.40
N LYS A 15 -4.40 -5.30 0.43
CA LYS A 15 -3.76 -6.60 0.73
C LYS A 15 -2.47 -6.45 1.54
N LEU A 16 -1.65 -5.46 1.21
CA LEU A 16 -0.42 -5.18 1.95
C LEU A 16 -0.70 -4.75 3.41
N ARG A 17 -1.80 -4.03 3.65
CA ARG A 17 -2.26 -3.70 5.01
C ARG A 17 -2.73 -4.96 5.76
N ASP A 18 -3.45 -5.85 5.09
CA ASP A 18 -3.87 -7.15 5.67
C ASP A 18 -2.65 -8.02 6.04
N ASP A 19 -1.62 -8.05 5.20
CA ASP A 19 -0.36 -8.76 5.47
C ASP A 19 0.34 -8.23 6.73
N ILE A 20 0.32 -6.91 6.94
CA ILE A 20 0.86 -6.29 8.16
C ILE A 20 0.09 -6.77 9.39
N ASP A 21 -1.24 -6.84 9.32
CA ASP A 21 -2.07 -7.27 10.44
C ASP A 21 -1.90 -8.75 10.73
N ASN A 22 -1.80 -9.60 9.70
CA ASN A 22 -1.43 -10.99 9.87
C ASN A 22 -0.04 -11.14 10.51
N ASN A 23 0.95 -10.35 10.09
CA ASN A 23 2.27 -10.35 10.70
C ASN A 23 2.24 -9.92 12.17
N LYS A 24 1.40 -8.94 12.55
CA LYS A 24 1.20 -8.56 13.97
C LYS A 24 0.62 -9.73 14.76
N TYR A 25 -0.38 -10.42 14.22
CA TYR A 25 -0.97 -11.60 14.84
C TYR A 25 0.06 -12.73 15.03
N LEU A 26 0.85 -13.02 14.00
CA LEU A 26 1.92 -14.01 14.06
C LEU A 26 3.01 -13.63 15.07
N ALA A 27 3.38 -12.35 15.17
CA ALA A 27 4.36 -11.86 16.13
C ALA A 27 3.84 -11.96 17.57
N TRP A 28 2.53 -11.78 17.78
CA TRP A 28 1.88 -12.01 19.07
C TRP A 28 1.87 -13.50 19.45
N ARG A 29 1.53 -14.38 18.51
CA ARG A 29 1.48 -15.83 18.72
C ARG A 29 2.86 -16.46 18.89
N SER A 30 3.86 -15.94 18.18
CA SER A 30 5.22 -16.48 18.11
C SER A 30 6.25 -15.37 18.35
N PRO A 31 6.59 -15.06 19.61
CA PRO A 31 7.48 -13.96 19.96
C PRO A 31 8.88 -14.06 19.35
N ASN A 32 9.36 -15.27 19.05
CA ASN A 32 10.64 -15.53 18.39
C ASN A 32 10.69 -15.01 16.94
N LEU A 33 9.54 -14.79 16.30
CA LEU A 33 9.46 -14.23 14.95
C LEU A 33 9.27 -12.70 14.94
N LYS A 34 9.12 -12.07 16.12
CA LYS A 34 8.74 -10.66 16.26
C LYS A 34 9.66 -9.71 15.49
N GLU A 35 10.98 -9.88 15.58
CA GLU A 35 11.93 -8.99 14.90
C GLU A 35 11.89 -9.17 13.37
N LYS A 36 11.82 -10.43 12.91
CA LYS A 36 11.69 -10.74 11.47
C LYS A 36 10.41 -10.14 10.89
N LEU A 37 9.27 -10.36 11.56
CA LEU A 37 7.97 -9.84 11.14
C LEU A 37 7.91 -8.31 11.22
N LYS A 38 8.56 -7.69 12.21
CA LYS A 38 8.70 -6.22 12.27
C LYS A 38 9.48 -5.68 11.07
N ASN A 39 10.60 -6.32 10.70
CA ASN A 39 11.38 -5.93 9.54
C ASN A 39 10.60 -6.12 8.22
N GLN A 40 9.78 -7.16 8.11
CA GLN A 40 8.87 -7.35 6.97
C GLN A 40 7.82 -6.24 6.92
N ASN A 41 7.20 -5.89 8.05
CA ASN A 41 6.23 -4.79 8.12
C ASN A 41 6.83 -3.45 7.70
N GLU A 42 8.07 -3.14 8.07
CA GLU A 42 8.74 -1.91 7.62
C GLU A 42 8.99 -1.87 6.11
N LYS A 43 9.25 -3.02 5.47
CA LYS A 43 9.35 -3.11 4.01
C LYS A 43 7.99 -2.90 3.35
N ILE A 44 6.95 -3.55 3.87
CA ILE A 44 5.58 -3.43 3.35
C ILE A 44 5.08 -1.98 3.46
N LYS A 45 5.33 -1.29 4.58
CA LYS A 45 5.00 0.13 4.73
C LYS A 45 5.67 1.03 3.69
N LYS A 46 6.93 0.75 3.34
CA LYS A 46 7.62 1.50 2.28
C LYS A 46 6.97 1.28 0.92
N LEU A 47 6.55 0.06 0.61
CA LEU A 47 5.83 -0.26 -0.63
C LEU A 47 4.46 0.43 -0.68
N ILE A 48 3.70 0.41 0.43
CA ILE A 48 2.43 1.14 0.53
C ILE A 48 2.63 2.62 0.22
N LYS A 49 3.64 3.26 0.83
CA LYS A 49 3.95 4.67 0.59
C LYS A 49 4.27 4.96 -0.88
N GLN A 50 5.00 4.06 -1.54
CA GLN A 50 5.28 4.19 -2.98
C GLN A 50 4.01 4.11 -3.81
N TYR A 51 3.10 3.18 -3.50
CA TYR A 51 1.82 3.09 -4.21
C TYR A 51 0.91 4.30 -3.95
N GLU A 52 0.88 4.82 -2.72
CA GLU A 52 0.16 6.06 -2.38
C GLU A 52 0.73 7.26 -3.17
N GLU A 53 2.06 7.39 -3.28
CA GLU A 53 2.69 8.44 -4.11
C GLU A 53 2.41 8.29 -5.61
N GLU A 54 2.24 7.07 -6.12
CA GLU A 54 1.85 6.86 -7.53
C GLU A 54 0.37 7.19 -7.76
N LEU A 55 -0.52 6.93 -6.79
CA LEU A 55 -1.91 7.35 -6.86
C LEU A 55 -2.03 8.88 -6.92
N ASP A 56 -1.31 9.59 -6.04
CA ASP A 56 -1.31 11.06 -6.02
C ASP A 56 -0.91 11.65 -7.38
N LYS A 57 0.09 11.05 -8.05
CA LYS A 57 0.53 11.48 -9.39
C LYS A 57 -0.53 11.23 -10.47
N ILE A 58 -1.24 10.11 -10.39
CA ILE A 58 -2.32 9.79 -11.34
C ILE A 58 -3.46 10.79 -11.18
N GLU A 59 -3.84 11.11 -9.94
CA GLU A 59 -4.88 12.11 -9.65
C GLU A 59 -4.49 13.52 -10.13
N GLU A 60 -3.24 13.94 -9.95
CA GLU A 60 -2.73 15.22 -10.48
C GLU A 60 -2.87 15.31 -12.00
N ILE A 61 -2.48 14.26 -12.73
CA ILE A 61 -2.59 14.22 -14.20
C ILE A 61 -4.07 14.35 -14.63
N GLU A 62 -4.98 13.66 -13.98
CA GLU A 62 -6.41 13.73 -14.29
C GLU A 62 -7.01 15.12 -14.03
N TYR A 63 -6.59 15.78 -12.94
CA TYR A 63 -7.02 17.14 -12.63
C TYR A 63 -6.50 18.15 -13.66
N GLU A 64 -5.25 18.03 -14.10
CA GLU A 64 -4.69 18.89 -15.14
C GLU A 64 -5.39 18.69 -16.50
N GLU A 65 -5.66 17.45 -16.89
CA GLU A 65 -6.38 17.14 -18.15
C GLU A 65 -7.82 17.68 -18.14
N THR A 66 -8.52 17.57 -17.01
CA THR A 66 -9.91 18.03 -16.88
C THR A 66 -10.05 19.54 -16.73
N SER A 67 -9.05 20.23 -16.17
CA SER A 67 -9.06 21.70 -15.99
C SER A 67 -8.63 22.49 -17.22
N LEU A 68 -7.93 21.87 -18.17
CA LEU A 68 -7.53 22.45 -19.46
C LEU A 68 -8.55 22.18 -20.60
N SER A 69 -9.59 21.40 -20.31
CA SER A 69 -10.69 21.03 -21.22
C SER A 69 -11.89 21.97 -21.09
#